data_AF-A0A7D7VKN9-F1
#
_entry.id   AF-A0A7D7VKN9-F1
#
_cell.length_a   1.000
_cell.length_b   1.000
_cell.length_c   1.000
_cell.angle_alpha   90.00
_cell.angle_beta   90.00
_cell.angle_gamma   90.00
#
_symmetry.space_group_name_H-M   'P 1'
#
loop_
_entity.id
_entity.type
_entity.pdbx_description
1 polymer ?
#
loop_
_entity_poly.entity_id
_entity_poly.type
_entity_poly.pdbx_seq_one_letter_code
_entity_poly.pdbx_strand_id
1 'polypeptide(L)'
;MKELELLVEKIMYASRWLLAPIYIGLSLAVFALGIKFFQEVIHIFGHIITMKESDLILNILTLIDMSLVASLIVMVMFSSYESFVSKIDLDEGTDKLDWLGKLDANTLKLKVAASIVAISSIHLLRIFMEAQTIDNTKLAWYTIIHMAFVVSALLLAVLDKVAFQNKH
;
A
#
# COMPACT_ATOMS: atom_id res chain seq x y z
N MET A 1 -22.47 28.68 13.23
CA MET A 1 -21.35 27.91 13.82
C MET A 1 -21.81 26.51 14.26
N LYS A 2 -22.79 26.37 15.16
CA LYS A 2 -23.35 25.04 15.57
C LYS A 2 -23.85 24.14 14.42
N GLU A 3 -24.51 24.70 13.41
CA GLU A 3 -24.98 23.93 12.23
C GLU A 3 -23.84 23.33 11.39
N LEU A 4 -22.70 24.03 11.31
CA LEU A 4 -21.52 23.54 10.58
C LEU A 4 -20.80 22.44 11.36
N GLU A 5 -20.71 22.56 12.68
CA GLU A 5 -20.17 21.51 13.55
C GLU A 5 -20.99 20.22 13.44
N LEU A 6 -22.32 20.32 13.54
CA LEU A 6 -23.21 19.17 13.40
C LEU A 6 -23.11 18.51 12.02
N LEU A 7 -22.96 19.30 10.95
CA LEU A 7 -22.79 18.78 9.60
C LEU A 7 -21.46 18.05 9.43
N VAL A 8 -20.36 18.60 9.95
CA VAL A 8 -19.04 17.94 9.93
C VAL A 8 -19.06 16.66 10.75
N GLU A 9 -19.69 16.68 11.92
CA GLU A 9 -19.82 15.52 12.79
C GLU A 9 -20.62 14.40 12.10
N LYS A 10 -21.74 14.74 11.45
CA LYS A 10 -22.57 13.77 10.69
C LYS A 10 -21.81 13.16 9.52
N ILE A 11 -21.00 13.94 8.81
CA ILE A 11 -20.15 13.46 7.71
C ILE A 11 -19.03 12.54 8.25
N MET A 12 -18.40 12.91 9.37
CA MET A 12 -17.38 12.09 10.03
C MET A 12 -17.96 10.74 10.48
N TYR A 13 -19.15 10.72 11.10
CA TYR A 13 -19.82 9.48 11.46
C TYR A 13 -20.27 8.66 10.24
N ALA A 14 -20.78 9.30 9.19
CA ALA A 14 -21.16 8.63 7.94
C ALA A 14 -19.96 8.01 7.22
N SER A 15 -18.74 8.58 7.38
CA SER A 15 -17.52 8.04 6.77
C SER A 15 -17.18 6.61 7.24
N ARG A 16 -17.59 6.23 8.47
CA ARG A 16 -17.43 4.85 8.97
C ARG A 16 -18.17 3.84 8.09
N TRP A 17 -19.36 4.19 7.57
CA TRP A 17 -20.14 3.32 6.68
C TRP A 17 -19.50 3.16 5.30
N LEU A 18 -18.73 4.14 4.83
CA LEU A 18 -17.97 4.04 3.58
C LEU A 18 -16.85 2.99 3.66
N LEU A 19 -16.30 2.77 4.86
CA LEU A 19 -15.22 1.80 5.08
C LEU A 19 -15.71 0.33 5.07
N ALA A 20 -16.98 0.08 5.42
CA ALA A 20 -17.50 -1.29 5.50
C ALA A 20 -17.45 -2.03 4.13
N PRO A 21 -17.93 -1.45 3.01
CA PRO A 21 -17.77 -2.06 1.68
C PRO A 21 -16.31 -2.28 1.28
N ILE A 22 -15.42 -1.35 1.67
CA ILE A 22 -13.99 -1.45 1.36
C ILE A 22 -13.37 -2.65 2.08
N TYR A 23 -13.65 -2.84 3.38
CA TYR A 23 -13.13 -4.00 4.12
C TYR A 23 -13.71 -5.32 3.62
N ILE A 24 -14.95 -5.34 3.17
CA ILE A 24 -15.54 -6.50 2.49
C ILE A 24 -14.76 -6.80 1.21
N GLY A 25 -14.50 -5.79 0.38
CA GLY A 25 -13.72 -5.93 -0.85
C GLY A 25 -12.29 -6.45 -0.60
N LEU A 26 -11.60 -5.89 0.39
CA LEU A 26 -10.25 -6.34 0.77
C LEU A 26 -10.24 -7.77 1.32
N SER A 27 -11.24 -8.15 2.12
CA SER A 27 -11.39 -9.53 2.61
C SER A 27 -11.62 -10.52 1.47
N LEU A 28 -12.46 -10.16 0.50
CA LEU A 28 -12.69 -10.96 -0.70
C LEU A 28 -11.42 -11.07 -1.56
N ALA A 29 -10.61 -10.01 -1.65
CA ALA A 29 -9.34 -10.03 -2.36
C ALA A 29 -8.34 -11.01 -1.71
N VAL A 30 -8.20 -10.99 -0.38
CA VAL A 30 -7.36 -11.95 0.36
C VAL A 30 -7.87 -13.38 0.13
N PHE A 31 -9.18 -13.58 0.17
CA PHE A 31 -9.78 -14.89 -0.09
C PHE A 31 -9.49 -15.40 -1.51
N ALA A 32 -9.64 -14.53 -2.52
CA ALA A 32 -9.33 -14.87 -3.92
C ALA A 32 -7.84 -15.19 -4.13
N LEU A 33 -6.94 -14.44 -3.48
CA LEU A 33 -5.50 -14.72 -3.47
C LEU A 33 -5.22 -16.09 -2.82
N GLY A 34 -5.89 -16.41 -1.72
CA GLY A 34 -5.79 -17.72 -1.07
C GLY A 34 -6.19 -18.86 -2.01
N ILE A 35 -7.30 -18.74 -2.74
CA ILE A 35 -7.70 -19.74 -3.74
C ILE A 35 -6.61 -19.90 -4.80
N LYS A 36 -6.09 -18.80 -5.35
CA LYS A 36 -5.03 -18.84 -6.38
C LYS A 36 -3.72 -19.45 -5.85
N PHE A 37 -3.36 -19.15 -4.62
CA PHE A 37 -2.20 -19.72 -3.95
C PHE A 37 -2.32 -21.24 -3.87
N PHE A 38 -3.45 -21.77 -3.37
CA PHE A 38 -3.64 -23.22 -3.29
C PHE A 38 -3.74 -23.90 -4.67
N GLN A 39 -4.31 -23.23 -5.67
CA GLN A 39 -4.30 -23.72 -7.05
C GLN A 39 -2.86 -23.90 -7.57
N GLU A 40 -2.00 -22.91 -7.35
CA GLU A 40 -0.61 -22.96 -7.80
C GLU A 40 0.20 -24.01 -7.01
N VAL A 41 -0.04 -24.16 -5.71
CA VAL A 41 0.55 -25.24 -4.90
C VAL A 41 0.20 -26.60 -5.51
N ILE A 42 -1.08 -26.86 -5.79
CA ILE A 42 -1.51 -28.13 -6.39
C ILE A 42 -0.85 -28.35 -7.76
N HIS A 43 -0.75 -27.29 -8.57
CA HIS A 43 -0.10 -27.33 -9.89
C HIS A 43 1.39 -27.72 -9.80
N ILE A 44 2.13 -27.11 -8.87
CA ILE A 44 3.55 -27.41 -8.63
C ILE A 44 3.73 -28.85 -8.17
N PHE A 45 2.96 -29.30 -7.17
CA PHE A 45 3.06 -30.68 -6.66
C PHE A 45 2.73 -31.73 -7.74
N GLY A 46 1.78 -31.43 -8.64
CA GLY A 46 1.43 -32.33 -9.75
C GLY A 46 2.54 -32.50 -10.80
N HIS A 47 3.44 -31.53 -10.94
CA HIS A 47 4.46 -31.50 -11.98
C HIS A 47 5.90 -31.47 -11.45
N ILE A 48 6.11 -31.57 -10.13
CA ILE A 48 7.42 -31.36 -9.50
C ILE A 48 8.54 -32.26 -10.05
N ILE A 49 8.19 -33.47 -10.51
CA ILE A 49 9.16 -34.45 -11.04
C ILE A 49 9.49 -34.18 -12.53
N THR A 50 8.56 -33.57 -13.27
CA THR A 50 8.66 -33.37 -14.72
C THR A 50 8.99 -31.93 -15.11
N MET A 51 8.87 -30.99 -14.16
CA MET A 51 9.12 -29.57 -14.33
C MET A 51 10.63 -29.28 -14.31
N LYS A 52 11.07 -28.30 -15.12
CA LYS A 52 12.46 -27.83 -15.10
C LYS A 52 12.73 -27.05 -13.82
N GLU A 53 13.99 -27.05 -13.37
CA GLU A 53 14.41 -26.33 -12.16
C GLU A 53 14.11 -24.82 -12.22
N SER A 54 14.30 -24.20 -13.39
CA SER A 54 13.96 -22.78 -13.61
C SER A 54 12.48 -22.49 -13.36
N ASP A 55 11.60 -23.38 -13.83
CA ASP A 55 10.16 -23.19 -13.77
C ASP A 55 9.66 -23.40 -12.33
N LEU A 56 10.27 -24.36 -11.61
CA LEU A 56 10.01 -24.57 -10.19
C LEU A 56 10.35 -23.33 -9.36
N ILE A 57 11.51 -22.72 -9.60
CA ILE A 57 11.93 -21.49 -8.90
C ILE A 57 10.94 -20.35 -9.17
N LEU A 58 10.52 -20.17 -10.43
CA LEU A 58 9.55 -19.13 -10.81
C LEU A 58 8.18 -19.33 -10.14
N ASN A 59 7.70 -20.55 -10.07
CA ASN A 59 6.41 -20.85 -9.43
C ASN A 59 6.49 -20.63 -7.92
N ILE A 60 7.61 -20.98 -7.28
CA ILE A 60 7.83 -20.66 -5.85
C ILE A 60 7.87 -19.15 -5.62
N LEU A 61 8.55 -18.38 -6.47
CA LEU A 61 8.56 -16.91 -6.36
C LEU A 61 7.16 -16.33 -6.49
N THR A 62 6.35 -16.87 -7.39
CA THR A 62 4.94 -16.49 -7.55
C THR A 62 4.12 -16.73 -6.28
N LEU A 63 4.33 -17.86 -5.58
CA LEU A 63 3.70 -18.14 -4.29
C LEU A 63 4.14 -17.15 -3.20
N ILE A 64 5.42 -16.78 -3.17
CA ILE A 64 5.96 -15.78 -2.24
C ILE A 64 5.29 -14.43 -2.50
N ASP A 65 5.20 -14.01 -3.76
CA ASP A 65 4.58 -12.73 -4.13
C ASP A 65 3.10 -12.66 -3.74
N MET A 66 2.32 -13.70 -4.02
CA MET A 66 0.91 -13.77 -3.58
C MET A 66 0.79 -13.64 -2.06
N SER A 67 1.71 -14.26 -1.32
CA SER A 67 1.75 -14.19 0.15
C SER A 67 2.09 -12.78 0.64
N LEU A 68 3.08 -12.12 0.02
CA LEU A 68 3.46 -10.74 0.35
C LEU A 68 2.31 -9.76 0.09
N VAL A 69 1.62 -9.91 -1.05
CA VAL A 69 0.45 -9.08 -1.39
C VAL A 69 -0.68 -9.29 -0.38
N ALA A 70 -0.97 -10.55 0.00
CA ALA A 70 -1.99 -10.84 1.00
C ALA A 70 -1.64 -10.22 2.37
N SER A 71 -0.39 -10.36 2.83
CA SER A 71 0.08 -9.73 4.08
C SER A 71 -0.03 -8.21 4.05
N LEU A 72 0.28 -7.58 2.91
CA LEU A 72 0.14 -6.13 2.74
C LEU A 72 -1.33 -5.70 2.84
N ILE A 73 -2.24 -6.42 2.19
CA ILE A 73 -3.68 -6.12 2.27
C ILE A 73 -4.16 -6.20 3.72
N VAL A 74 -3.81 -7.26 4.43
CA VAL A 74 -4.17 -7.45 5.84
C VAL A 74 -3.63 -6.30 6.70
N MET A 75 -2.37 -5.90 6.50
CA MET A 75 -1.77 -4.77 7.20
C MET A 75 -2.52 -3.46 6.94
N VAL A 76 -2.88 -3.18 5.68
CA VAL A 76 -3.66 -2.00 5.31
C VAL A 76 -5.04 -2.03 5.96
N MET A 77 -5.70 -3.20 6.02
CA MET A 77 -6.99 -3.35 6.70
C MET A 77 -6.89 -2.98 8.19
N PHE A 78 -5.90 -3.53 8.91
CA PHE A 78 -5.70 -3.22 10.33
C PHE A 78 -5.34 -1.75 10.57
N SER A 79 -4.40 -1.20 9.79
CA SER A 79 -3.98 0.21 9.95
C SER A 79 -5.11 1.20 9.65
N SER A 80 -5.96 0.89 8.65
CA SER A 80 -7.13 1.69 8.31
C SER A 80 -8.21 1.59 9.41
N TYR A 81 -8.41 0.40 9.96
CA TYR A 81 -9.36 0.18 11.05
C TYR A 81 -8.95 0.94 12.31
N GLU A 82 -7.67 0.86 12.70
CA GLU A 82 -7.12 1.59 13.82
C GLU A 82 -7.25 3.12 13.64
N SER A 83 -6.93 3.63 12.45
CA SER A 83 -6.91 5.06 12.17
C SER A 83 -8.30 5.70 12.14
N PHE A 84 -9.31 4.99 11.61
CA PHE A 84 -10.63 5.58 11.33
C PHE A 84 -11.78 5.03 12.18
N VAL A 85 -11.72 3.78 12.63
CA VAL A 85 -12.82 3.18 13.41
C VAL A 85 -12.48 3.25 14.90
N SER A 86 -11.28 2.82 15.29
CA SER A 86 -10.86 2.74 16.70
C SER A 86 -10.70 4.13 17.36
N LYS A 87 -10.10 5.12 16.67
CA LYS A 87 -9.90 6.46 17.24
C LYS A 87 -11.17 7.30 17.42
N ILE A 88 -12.23 7.01 16.66
CA ILE A 88 -13.49 7.75 16.75
C ILE A 88 -14.29 7.35 18.02
N ASP A 89 -14.00 6.18 18.60
CA ASP A 89 -14.71 5.63 19.78
C ASP A 89 -14.13 6.02 21.15
N LEU A 90 -13.14 6.92 21.19
CA LEU A 90 -12.54 7.39 22.44
C LEU A 90 -13.06 8.80 22.80
N ASP A 91 -13.77 8.81 23.94
CA ASP A 91 -14.22 9.88 24.83
C ASP A 91 -15.05 11.06 24.28
N GLU A 92 -16.26 11.16 24.86
CA GLU A 92 -17.01 12.39 25.10
C GLU A 92 -16.26 13.24 26.14
N GLY A 93 -15.18 13.89 25.72
CA GLY A 93 -14.38 14.69 26.63
C GLY A 93 -13.37 15.53 25.87
N THR A 94 -13.73 16.79 25.67
CA THR A 94 -12.85 17.96 25.46
C THR A 94 -11.35 17.63 25.29
N ASP A 95 -10.88 17.55 24.04
CA ASP A 95 -9.52 17.93 23.57
C ASP A 95 -9.15 17.36 22.16
N LYS A 96 -10.14 17.12 21.29
CA LYS A 96 -9.90 16.65 19.91
C LYS A 96 -9.32 17.72 18.95
N LEU A 97 -8.99 18.92 19.41
CA LEU A 97 -8.49 20.01 18.54
C LEU A 97 -6.95 20.14 18.49
N ASP A 98 -6.18 19.53 19.41
CA ASP A 98 -4.70 19.69 19.41
C ASP A 98 -3.98 18.72 18.45
N TRP A 99 -4.60 17.61 18.05
CA TRP A 99 -3.98 16.60 17.19
C TRP A 99 -4.14 16.87 15.69
N LEU A 100 -5.21 17.57 15.28
CA LEU A 100 -5.47 17.93 13.88
C LEU A 100 -4.59 19.10 13.42
N GLY A 101 -4.17 19.98 14.34
CA GLY A 101 -3.21 21.05 14.09
C GLY A 101 -1.76 20.58 13.96
N LYS A 102 -1.46 19.34 14.36
CA LYS A 102 -0.11 18.74 14.36
C LYS A 102 0.08 17.62 13.33
N LEU A 103 -0.89 17.38 12.44
CA LEU A 103 -0.65 16.61 11.21
C LEU A 103 0.19 17.49 10.28
N ASP A 104 1.49 17.53 10.59
CA ASP A 104 2.49 18.30 9.89
C ASP A 104 2.46 17.87 8.42
N ALA A 105 1.95 18.74 7.54
CA ALA A 105 1.77 18.44 6.12
C ALA A 105 3.07 17.92 5.47
N ASN A 106 4.21 18.23 6.07
CA ASN A 106 5.52 17.70 5.71
C ASN A 106 5.68 16.18 5.97
N THR A 107 5.26 15.67 7.14
CA THR A 107 5.30 14.21 7.40
C THR A 107 4.33 13.43 6.51
N LEU A 108 3.20 14.05 6.12
CA LEU A 108 2.26 13.42 5.19
C LEU A 108 2.85 13.31 3.77
N LYS A 109 3.49 14.36 3.26
CA LYS A 109 4.13 14.36 1.93
C LYS A 109 5.21 13.28 1.81
N LEU A 110 6.04 13.14 2.83
CA LEU A 110 7.09 12.12 2.91
C LEU A 110 6.53 10.70 2.89
N LYS A 111 5.50 10.42 3.70
CA LYS A 111 4.86 9.09 3.75
C LYS A 111 4.22 8.70 2.42
N VAL A 112 3.55 9.65 1.77
CA VAL A 112 2.94 9.42 0.45
C VAL A 112 4.01 9.16 -0.61
N ALA A 113 5.08 9.95 -0.65
CA ALA A 113 6.18 9.76 -1.61
C ALA A 113 6.86 8.39 -1.43
N ALA A 114 7.12 7.98 -0.18
CA ALA A 114 7.70 6.67 0.12
C ALA A 114 6.80 5.51 -0.32
N SER A 115 5.48 5.63 -0.12
CA SER A 115 4.50 4.62 -0.56
C SER A 115 4.46 4.48 -2.08
N ILE A 116 4.49 5.59 -2.83
CA ILE A 116 4.50 5.58 -4.30
C ILE A 116 5.76 4.88 -4.82
N VAL A 117 6.93 5.19 -4.24
CA VAL A 117 8.20 4.54 -4.63
C VAL A 117 8.13 3.03 -4.38
N ALA A 118 7.66 2.60 -3.20
CA ALA A 118 7.56 1.18 -2.87
C ALA A 118 6.63 0.41 -3.82
N ILE A 119 5.44 0.95 -4.11
CA ILE A 119 4.49 0.34 -5.05
C ILE A 119 5.11 0.24 -6.45
N SER A 120 5.78 1.31 -6.89
CA SER A 120 6.47 1.33 -8.19
C SER A 120 7.62 0.33 -8.27
N SER A 121 8.39 0.10 -7.19
CA SER A 121 9.46 -0.91 -7.15
C SER A 121 8.92 -2.33 -7.33
N ILE A 122 7.81 -2.67 -6.65
CA ILE A 122 7.16 -3.98 -6.80
C ILE A 122 6.70 -4.18 -8.24
N HIS A 123 6.10 -3.15 -8.83
CA HIS A 123 5.64 -3.21 -10.21
C HIS A 123 6.79 -3.39 -11.21
N LEU A 124 7.91 -2.68 -11.01
CA LEU A 124 9.09 -2.83 -11.86
C LEU A 124 9.71 -4.22 -11.74
N LEU A 125 9.76 -4.79 -10.53
CA LEU A 125 10.24 -6.15 -10.31
C LEU A 125 9.40 -7.17 -11.09
N ARG A 126 8.06 -7.05 -11.05
CA ARG A 126 7.17 -7.90 -11.85
C ARG A 126 7.46 -7.82 -13.35
N ILE A 127 7.60 -6.60 -13.89
CA ILE A 127 7.92 -6.38 -15.31
C ILE A 127 9.28 -6.99 -15.66
N PHE A 128 10.25 -6.88 -14.75
CA PHE A 128 11.57 -7.49 -14.93
C PHE A 128 11.52 -9.03 -14.96
N MET A 129 10.66 -9.65 -14.14
CA MET A 129 10.44 -11.11 -14.20
C MET A 129 9.87 -11.58 -15.55
N GLU A 130 9.11 -10.71 -16.23
CA GLU A 130 8.55 -10.95 -17.56
C GLU A 130 9.45 -10.38 -18.69
N ALA A 131 10.70 -10.00 -18.41
CA ALA A 131 11.52 -9.22 -19.34
C ALA A 131 11.80 -9.89 -20.70
N GLN A 132 11.76 -11.22 -20.78
CA GLN A 132 11.96 -11.93 -22.05
C GLN A 132 10.79 -11.75 -23.04
N THR A 133 9.60 -11.39 -22.55
CA THR A 133 8.40 -11.17 -23.38
C THR A 133 8.10 -9.68 -23.59
N ILE A 134 8.80 -8.80 -22.88
CA ILE A 134 8.59 -7.36 -22.91
C ILE A 134 9.71 -6.71 -23.73
N ASP A 135 9.32 -5.82 -24.65
CA ASP A 135 10.27 -5.06 -25.46
C ASP A 135 11.26 -4.26 -24.58
N ASN A 136 12.54 -4.31 -24.93
CA ASN A 136 13.61 -3.63 -24.19
C ASN A 136 13.38 -2.13 -24.04
N THR A 137 12.73 -1.47 -25.01
CA THR A 137 12.39 -0.05 -24.95
C THR A 137 11.37 0.22 -23.84
N LYS A 138 10.38 -0.67 -23.69
CA LYS A 138 9.37 -0.56 -22.63
C LYS A 138 9.99 -0.79 -21.25
N LEU A 139 10.86 -1.80 -21.11
CA LEU A 139 11.65 -2.03 -19.89
C LEU A 139 12.45 -0.80 -19.48
N ALA A 140 13.14 -0.17 -20.43
CA ALA A 140 13.88 1.06 -20.18
C ALA A 140 12.96 2.18 -19.66
N TRP A 141 11.79 2.38 -20.27
CA TRP A 141 10.81 3.38 -19.81
C TRP A 141 10.28 3.11 -18.41
N TYR A 142 9.96 1.86 -18.06
CA TYR A 142 9.52 1.52 -16.71
C TYR A 142 10.61 1.82 -15.67
N THR A 143 11.87 1.49 -15.98
CA THR A 143 13.01 1.82 -15.11
C THR A 143 13.20 3.34 -14.97
N ILE A 144 13.10 4.09 -16.06
CA ILE A 144 13.23 5.56 -16.05
C ILE A 144 12.14 6.20 -15.20
N ILE A 145 10.88 5.78 -15.36
CA ILE A 145 9.75 6.29 -14.57
C ILE A 145 9.95 5.99 -13.08
N HIS A 146 10.38 4.77 -12.74
CA HIS A 146 10.69 4.40 -11.37
C HIS A 146 11.78 5.29 -10.76
N MET A 147 12.87 5.51 -11.51
CA MET A 147 13.94 6.40 -11.08
C MET A 147 13.46 7.84 -10.89
N ALA A 148 12.54 8.34 -11.72
CA ALA A 148 11.94 9.67 -11.52
C ALA A 148 11.17 9.76 -10.20
N PHE A 149 10.44 8.72 -9.80
CA PHE A 149 9.78 8.67 -8.48
C PHE A 149 10.78 8.62 -7.34
N VAL A 150 11.83 7.80 -7.45
CA VAL A 150 12.91 7.71 -6.43
C VAL A 150 13.58 9.07 -6.23
N VAL A 151 13.98 9.72 -7.33
CA VAL A 151 14.61 11.04 -7.28
C VAL A 151 13.66 12.08 -6.68
N SER A 152 12.39 12.08 -7.06
CA SER A 152 11.39 13.01 -6.51
C SER A 152 11.21 12.81 -5.00
N ALA A 153 11.15 11.58 -4.53
CA ALA A 153 11.04 11.27 -3.10
C ALA A 153 12.30 11.68 -2.33
N LEU A 154 13.49 11.44 -2.88
CA LEU A 154 14.75 11.87 -2.28
C LEU A 154 14.86 13.40 -2.19
N LEU A 155 14.50 14.12 -3.25
CA LEU A 155 14.48 15.59 -3.25
C LEU A 155 13.52 16.13 -2.19
N LEU A 156 12.33 15.53 -2.08
CA LEU A 156 11.35 15.90 -1.07
C LEU A 156 11.89 15.67 0.35
N ALA A 157 12.59 14.55 0.58
CA ALA A 157 13.23 14.25 1.86
C ALA A 157 14.38 15.21 2.20
N VAL A 158 15.18 15.61 1.21
CA VAL A 158 16.24 16.60 1.40
C VAL A 158 15.66 17.98 1.72
N LEU A 159 14.65 18.43 0.97
CA LEU A 159 13.97 19.71 1.21
C LEU A 159 13.34 19.75 2.60
N ASP A 160 12.71 18.66 3.02
CA ASP A 160 12.14 18.52 4.35
C ASP A 160 13.20 18.65 5.45
N LYS A 161 14.32 17.92 5.31
CA LYS A 161 15.46 17.98 6.24
C LYS A 161 16.06 19.39 6.35
N VAL A 162 16.23 20.08 5.22
CA VAL A 162 16.78 21.45 5.18
C VAL A 162 15.79 22.45 5.79
N ALA A 163 14.49 22.32 5.49
CA ALA A 163 13.46 23.16 6.09
C ALA A 163 13.36 22.99 7.61
N PHE A 164 13.60 21.78 8.13
CA PHE A 164 13.64 21.50 9.56
C PHE A 164 14.89 22.08 10.25
N GLN A 165 16.04 22.12 9.56
CA GLN A 165 17.28 22.70 10.09
C GLN A 165 17.27 24.23 10.20
N ASN A 166 16.47 24.94 9.40
CA ASN A 166 16.34 26.41 9.43
C ASN A 166 15.35 26.93 10.50
N LYS A 167 14.77 26.04 11.33
CA LYS A 167 13.83 26.41 12.41
C LYS A 167 14.47 26.52 13.81
N HIS A 168 15.80 26.42 13.89
CA HIS A 168 16.61 26.65 15.10
C HIS A 168 17.72 27.67 14.81
#